data_AF-A0A8A4K611-F1
#
_entry.id   AF-A0A8A4K611-F1
#
_cell.length_a   1.000
_cell.length_b   1.000
_cell.length_c   1.000
_cell.angle_alpha   90.00
_cell.angle_beta   90.00
_cell.angle_gamma   90.00
#
_symmetry.space_group_name_H-M   'P 1'
#
loop_
_entity.id
_entity.type
_entity.pdbx_description
1 polymer ?
#
loop_
_entity_poly.entity_id
_entity_poly.type
_entity_poly.pdbx_seq_one_letter_code
_entity_poly.pdbx_strand_id
1 'polypeptide(L)'
;MEDKDFPALYQSANDLSLNSQSQFFTALRFHLIALVVAAVLSIVSVTHWIVAALQVFALLAALACSIYLFSVRPEKLWYGGRAVAESIKTITWRYVCRAEPFQGDDQVARKDFHHTLKAIIEQNREVCRALTDYLDGTQISHVMEQIRSQPLNKRKKIYIESRVGDQHTWYANKAKFNRRRARYFFGALIAINTFAVICAVVRVANVDVPFWPTDIFVASAASILTWMQAKRFSELAASYSLTSHEIGLVKEEAKQPNTDEEFSVFVGDAENAFSREHTQWVARKDV
;
A
#
# COMPACT_ATOMS: atom_id res chain seq x y z
N MET A 1 -8.19 -19.64 -1.45
CA MET A 1 -6.78 -19.70 -1.00
C MET A 1 -6.55 -18.44 -0.20
N GLU A 2 -6.13 -18.59 1.05
CA GLU A 2 -5.88 -17.48 1.98
C GLU A 2 -4.40 -17.10 1.98
N ASP A 3 -4.03 -15.97 2.58
CA ASP A 3 -2.65 -15.48 2.63
C ASP A 3 -1.67 -16.50 3.23
N LYS A 4 -2.12 -17.32 4.20
CA LYS A 4 -1.32 -18.38 4.83
C LYS A 4 -1.03 -19.58 3.92
N ASP A 5 -1.80 -19.74 2.84
CA ASP A 5 -1.65 -20.86 1.91
C ASP A 5 -0.58 -20.57 0.85
N PHE A 6 -0.15 -19.32 0.72
CA PHE A 6 0.93 -18.91 -0.18
C PHE A 6 2.31 -19.32 0.37
N PRO A 7 3.36 -19.32 -0.47
CA PRO A 7 4.72 -19.64 -0.04
C PRO A 7 5.13 -18.84 1.18
N ALA A 8 5.92 -19.41 2.09
CA ALA A 8 6.41 -18.69 3.26
C ALA A 8 7.17 -17.40 2.90
N LEU A 9 7.84 -17.36 1.74
CA LEU A 9 8.46 -16.15 1.21
C LEU A 9 7.44 -15.03 0.93
N TYR A 10 6.24 -15.37 0.46
CA TYR A 10 5.15 -14.39 0.30
C TYR A 10 4.70 -13.85 1.65
N GLN A 11 4.49 -14.73 2.63
CA GLN A 11 4.02 -14.34 3.97
C GLN A 11 5.00 -13.37 4.62
N SER A 12 6.29 -13.71 4.61
CA SER A 12 7.37 -12.84 5.10
C SER A 12 7.41 -11.49 4.37
N ALA A 13 7.31 -11.49 3.03
CA ALA A 13 7.35 -10.26 2.23
C ALA A 13 6.12 -9.37 2.43
N ASN A 14 4.94 -9.97 2.58
CA ASN A 14 3.69 -9.28 2.84
C ASN A 14 3.69 -8.64 4.23
N ASP A 15 4.13 -9.38 5.26
CA ASP A 15 4.19 -8.88 6.63
C ASP A 15 5.23 -7.77 6.78
N LEU A 16 6.43 -7.92 6.18
CA LEU A 16 7.41 -6.84 6.10
C LEU A 16 6.80 -5.58 5.46
N SER A 17 6.09 -5.76 4.32
CA SER A 17 5.47 -4.65 3.61
C SER A 17 4.44 -3.90 4.46
N LEU A 18 3.55 -4.63 5.12
CA LEU A 18 2.49 -4.06 5.97
C LEU A 18 3.07 -3.39 7.23
N ASN A 19 4.05 -4.01 7.87
CA ASN A 19 4.72 -3.45 9.05
C ASN A 19 5.46 -2.17 8.73
N SER A 20 6.25 -2.16 7.65
CA SER A 20 6.97 -0.96 7.21
C SER A 20 6.02 0.16 6.75
N GLN A 21 4.89 -0.18 6.11
CA GLN A 21 3.84 0.79 5.78
C GLN A 21 3.28 1.46 7.05
N SER A 22 2.96 0.65 8.06
CA SER A 22 2.42 1.13 9.33
C SER A 22 3.42 2.03 10.04
N GLN A 23 4.69 1.64 10.09
CA GLN A 23 5.78 2.45 10.65
C GLN A 23 5.91 3.81 9.97
N PHE A 24 5.94 3.84 8.63
CA PHE A 24 6.01 5.08 7.85
C PHE A 24 4.86 6.03 8.20
N PHE A 25 3.62 5.56 8.09
CA PHE A 25 2.46 6.42 8.33
C PHE A 25 2.29 6.81 9.80
N THR A 26 2.74 5.97 10.73
CA THR A 26 2.72 6.29 12.16
C THR A 26 3.74 7.37 12.49
N ALA A 27 4.98 7.25 12.01
CA ALA A 27 6.00 8.27 12.19
C ALA A 27 5.60 9.60 11.51
N LEU A 28 5.06 9.55 10.29
CA LEU A 28 4.54 10.74 9.63
C LEU A 28 3.39 11.38 10.41
N ARG A 29 2.44 10.58 10.93
CA ARG A 29 1.33 11.11 11.74
C ARG A 29 1.84 11.80 13.00
N PHE A 30 2.79 11.20 13.73
CA PHE A 30 3.38 11.82 14.91
C PHE A 30 4.14 13.10 14.58
N HIS A 31 4.90 13.11 13.48
CA HIS A 31 5.58 14.31 12.99
C HIS A 31 4.60 15.47 12.78
N LEU A 32 3.51 15.22 12.03
CA LEU A 32 2.51 16.25 11.72
C LEU A 32 1.76 16.74 12.96
N ILE A 33 1.36 15.82 13.86
CA ILE A 33 0.70 16.20 15.12
C ILE A 33 1.64 17.03 15.99
N ALA A 34 2.91 16.65 16.09
CA ALA A 34 3.90 17.37 16.90
C ALA A 34 4.10 18.80 16.40
N LEU A 35 4.10 19.04 15.08
CA LEU A 35 4.16 20.39 14.50
C LEU A 35 2.91 21.22 14.85
N VAL A 36 1.71 20.64 14.77
CA VAL A 36 0.47 21.34 15.14
C VAL A 36 0.46 21.65 16.65
N VAL A 37 0.89 20.71 17.49
CA VAL A 37 1.00 20.93 18.94
C VAL A 37 2.00 22.04 19.26
N ALA A 38 3.15 22.07 18.58
CA ALA A 38 4.12 23.15 18.73
C ALA A 38 3.54 24.52 18.34
N ALA A 39 2.74 24.58 17.27
CA ALA A 39 2.04 25.80 16.86
C ALA A 39 0.99 26.24 17.90
N VAL A 40 0.25 25.30 18.49
CA VAL A 40 -0.70 25.61 19.58
C VAL A 40 0.02 26.16 20.80
N LEU A 41 1.09 25.50 21.25
CA LEU A 41 1.87 25.92 22.42
C LEU A 41 2.53 27.30 22.22
N SER A 42 2.88 27.65 20.98
CA SER A 42 3.45 28.97 20.65
C SER A 42 2.49 30.15 20.91
N ILE A 43 1.18 29.89 20.95
CA ILE A 43 0.15 30.92 21.12
C ILE A 43 -0.29 31.02 22.58
N VAL A 44 -0.10 29.97 23.36
CA VAL A 44 -0.46 29.94 24.79
C VAL A 44 0.43 30.94 25.53
N SER A 45 -0.14 32.10 25.84
CA SER A 45 0.52 33.25 26.47
C SER A 45 0.84 33.07 27.96
N VAL A 46 0.89 31.83 28.42
CA VAL A 46 1.19 31.52 29.82
C VAL A 46 2.69 31.73 30.00
N THR A 47 3.06 32.70 30.83
CA THR A 47 4.44 33.11 31.16
C THR A 47 5.22 32.05 31.97
N HIS A 48 4.80 30.78 31.88
CA HIS A 48 5.41 29.69 32.61
C HIS A 48 6.37 28.95 31.68
N TRP A 49 7.63 28.80 32.11
CA TRP A 49 8.70 28.12 31.37
C TRP A 49 8.32 26.70 30.89
N ILE A 50 7.37 26.04 31.57
CA ILE A 50 6.81 24.73 31.19
C ILE A 50 6.22 24.76 29.78
N VAL A 51 5.50 25.81 29.38
CA VAL A 51 4.89 25.88 28.03
C VAL A 51 5.97 25.95 26.95
N ALA A 52 7.01 26.76 27.18
CA ALA A 52 8.17 26.84 26.29
C ALA A 52 8.93 25.50 26.25
N ALA A 53 9.13 24.83 27.39
CA ALA A 53 9.76 23.52 27.44
C ALA A 53 8.94 22.47 26.65
N LEU A 54 7.62 22.42 26.83
CA LEU A 54 6.73 21.53 26.07
C LEU A 54 6.79 21.80 24.56
N GLN A 55 6.89 23.07 24.15
CA GLN A 55 7.04 23.44 22.74
C GLN A 55 8.36 22.92 22.18
N VAL A 56 9.46 23.07 22.92
CA VAL A 56 10.77 22.51 22.54
C VAL A 56 10.68 20.99 22.40
N PHE A 57 10.04 20.29 23.35
CA PHE A 57 9.84 18.83 23.25
C PHE A 57 9.01 18.44 22.03
N ALA A 58 7.96 19.18 21.69
CA ALA A 58 7.16 18.94 20.50
C ALA A 58 7.98 19.10 19.21
N LEU A 59 8.81 20.15 19.12
CA LEU A 59 9.70 20.37 17.97
C LEU A 59 10.79 19.30 17.88
N LEU A 60 11.39 18.90 19.01
CA LEU A 60 12.36 17.81 19.06
C LEU A 60 11.73 16.47 18.64
N ALA A 61 10.49 16.20 19.04
CA ALA A 61 9.75 15.02 18.60
C ALA A 61 9.49 15.05 17.09
N ALA A 62 9.08 16.20 16.53
CA ALA A 62 8.92 16.37 15.09
C ALA A 62 10.23 16.13 14.34
N LEU A 63 11.34 16.69 14.83
CA LEU A 63 12.68 16.50 14.26
C LEU A 63 13.14 15.04 14.33
N ALA A 64 12.93 14.38 15.47
CA ALA A 64 13.26 12.96 15.64
C ALA A 64 12.48 12.09 14.64
N CYS A 65 11.20 12.37 14.41
CA CYS A 65 10.41 11.67 13.40
C CYS A 65 10.96 11.91 11.98
N SER A 66 11.38 13.14 11.64
CA SER A 66 12.00 13.44 10.34
C SER A 66 13.31 12.69 10.14
N ILE A 67 14.17 12.66 11.17
CA ILE A 67 15.43 11.90 11.15
C ILE A 67 15.13 10.42 10.97
N TYR A 68 14.17 9.87 11.71
CA TYR A 68 13.76 8.48 11.58
C TYR A 68 13.28 8.15 10.15
N LEU A 69 12.39 8.97 9.57
CA LEU A 69 11.89 8.78 8.22
C LEU A 69 13.02 8.83 7.18
N PHE A 70 13.99 9.73 7.35
CA PHE A 70 15.13 9.86 6.43
C PHE A 70 16.17 8.74 6.56
N SER A 71 16.45 8.30 7.79
CA SER A 71 17.50 7.32 8.10
C SER A 71 17.04 5.88 7.91
N VAL A 72 15.85 5.53 8.41
CA VAL A 72 15.32 4.15 8.34
C VAL A 72 14.69 3.88 6.97
N ARG A 73 14.11 4.91 6.35
CA ARG A 73 13.39 4.80 5.06
C ARG A 73 12.41 3.63 5.01
N PRO A 74 11.44 3.52 5.95
CA PRO A 74 10.51 2.39 5.98
C PRO A 74 9.74 2.25 4.66
N GLU A 75 9.56 3.33 3.91
CA GLU A 75 8.97 3.31 2.59
C GLU A 75 9.70 2.36 1.62
N LYS A 76 11.04 2.27 1.66
CA LYS A 76 11.78 1.36 0.76
C LYS A 76 11.40 -0.10 1.00
N LEU A 77 11.34 -0.52 2.27
CA LEU A 77 10.95 -1.87 2.65
C LEU A 77 9.47 -2.13 2.40
N TRP A 78 8.61 -1.13 2.63
CA TRP A 78 7.20 -1.21 2.31
C TRP A 78 6.96 -1.49 0.81
N TYR A 79 7.52 -0.65 -0.06
CA TYR A 79 7.36 -0.78 -1.52
C TYR A 79 8.02 -2.06 -2.05
N GLY A 80 9.25 -2.33 -1.62
CA GLY A 80 9.99 -3.51 -2.05
C GLY A 80 9.34 -4.82 -1.61
N GLY A 81 8.91 -4.90 -0.35
CA GLY A 81 8.19 -6.05 0.18
C GLY A 81 6.88 -6.30 -0.56
N ARG A 82 6.16 -5.22 -0.93
CA ARG A 82 4.93 -5.33 -1.72
C ARG A 82 5.21 -5.89 -3.12
N ALA A 83 6.27 -5.44 -3.77
CA ALA A 83 6.65 -5.93 -5.10
C ALA A 83 7.04 -7.41 -5.08
N VAL A 84 7.80 -7.84 -4.08
CA VAL A 84 8.14 -9.25 -3.88
C VAL A 84 6.88 -10.08 -3.60
N ALA A 85 6.01 -9.62 -2.69
CA ALA A 85 4.78 -10.32 -2.34
C ALA A 85 3.82 -10.46 -3.55
N GLU A 86 3.55 -9.39 -4.29
CA GLU A 86 2.68 -9.47 -5.48
C GLU A 86 3.31 -10.33 -6.59
N SER A 87 4.64 -10.28 -6.77
CA SER A 87 5.34 -11.17 -7.72
C SER A 87 5.17 -12.65 -7.35
N ILE A 88 5.37 -13.00 -6.07
CA ILE A 88 5.19 -14.36 -5.57
C ILE A 88 3.73 -14.80 -5.69
N LYS A 89 2.78 -13.92 -5.38
CA LYS A 89 1.35 -14.18 -5.52
C LYS A 89 0.99 -14.52 -6.97
N THR A 90 1.47 -13.74 -7.93
CA THR A 90 1.30 -13.97 -9.36
C THR A 90 1.83 -15.35 -9.78
N ILE A 91 3.09 -15.67 -9.46
CA ILE A 91 3.66 -16.97 -9.86
C ILE A 91 2.99 -18.15 -9.13
N THR A 92 2.50 -17.94 -7.91
CA THR A 92 1.75 -18.96 -7.16
C THR A 92 0.45 -19.28 -7.86
N TRP A 93 -0.29 -18.26 -8.31
CA TRP A 93 -1.51 -18.47 -9.09
C TRP A 93 -1.26 -19.15 -10.43
N ARG A 94 -0.19 -18.76 -11.14
CA ARG A 94 0.23 -19.45 -12.37
C ARG A 94 0.56 -20.93 -12.09
N TYR A 95 1.27 -21.20 -10.99
CA TYR A 95 1.62 -22.56 -10.59
C TYR A 95 0.40 -23.43 -10.26
N VAL A 96 -0.51 -22.96 -9.38
CA VAL A 96 -1.67 -23.78 -8.99
C VAL A 96 -2.67 -23.95 -10.14
N CYS A 97 -2.68 -23.03 -11.10
CA CYS A 97 -3.53 -23.14 -12.28
C CYS A 97 -2.94 -23.99 -13.41
N ARG A 98 -1.70 -24.47 -13.28
CA ARG A 98 -0.94 -25.11 -14.38
C ARG A 98 -0.79 -24.19 -15.60
N ALA A 99 -0.66 -22.89 -15.37
CA ALA A 99 -0.41 -21.91 -16.41
C ALA A 99 1.09 -21.74 -16.66
N GLU A 100 1.47 -21.19 -17.82
CA GLU A 100 2.87 -20.89 -18.16
C GLU A 100 3.60 -20.20 -17.03
N PRO A 101 4.86 -20.56 -16.71
CA PRO A 101 5.68 -21.63 -17.29
C PRO A 101 5.50 -23.02 -16.63
N PHE A 102 4.39 -23.25 -15.91
CA PHE A 102 4.19 -24.42 -15.05
C PHE A 102 3.17 -25.44 -15.59
N GLN A 103 3.00 -25.55 -16.91
CA GLN A 103 2.04 -26.48 -17.54
C GLN A 103 2.49 -27.95 -17.50
N GLY A 104 3.80 -28.18 -17.37
CA GLY A 104 4.37 -29.53 -17.38
C GLY A 104 3.99 -30.39 -16.16
N ASP A 105 4.55 -31.60 -16.14
CA ASP A 105 4.37 -32.55 -15.04
C ASP A 105 4.75 -31.95 -13.68
N ASP A 106 4.13 -32.45 -12.61
CA ASP A 106 4.24 -31.83 -11.29
C ASP A 106 5.68 -31.78 -10.76
N GLN A 107 6.54 -32.75 -11.10
CA GLN A 107 7.96 -32.70 -10.73
C GLN A 107 8.71 -31.56 -11.42
N VAL A 108 8.47 -31.36 -12.72
CA VAL A 108 9.09 -30.29 -13.50
C VAL A 108 8.57 -28.93 -13.01
N ALA A 109 7.25 -28.78 -12.87
CA ALA A 109 6.63 -27.56 -12.40
C ALA A 109 7.08 -27.16 -10.98
N ARG A 110 7.26 -28.12 -10.06
CA ARG A 110 7.83 -27.84 -8.72
C ARG A 110 9.24 -27.27 -8.83
N LYS A 111 10.09 -27.88 -9.66
CA LYS A 111 11.47 -27.42 -9.88
C LYS A 111 11.50 -26.01 -10.48
N ASP A 112 10.67 -25.75 -11.48
CA ASP A 112 10.60 -24.45 -12.14
C ASP A 112 10.04 -23.37 -11.21
N PHE A 113 9.06 -23.73 -10.36
CA PHE A 113 8.52 -22.84 -9.35
C PHE A 113 9.59 -22.43 -8.33
N HIS A 114 10.38 -23.39 -7.84
CA HIS A 114 11.52 -23.10 -6.97
C HIS A 114 12.59 -22.24 -7.67
N HIS A 115 12.86 -22.48 -8.95
CA HIS A 115 13.80 -21.66 -9.71
C HIS A 115 13.30 -20.22 -9.87
N THR A 116 12.00 -20.05 -10.14
CA THR A 116 11.38 -18.73 -10.26
C THR A 116 11.38 -17.98 -8.92
N LEU A 117 11.11 -18.67 -7.80
CA LEU A 117 11.25 -18.07 -6.47
C LEU A 117 12.68 -17.61 -6.19
N LYS A 118 13.69 -18.41 -6.56
CA LYS A 118 15.11 -18.02 -6.44
C LYS A 118 15.42 -16.78 -7.27
N ALA A 119 14.92 -16.72 -8.51
CA ALA A 119 15.10 -15.55 -9.37
C ALA A 119 14.48 -14.29 -8.75
N ILE A 120 13.29 -14.37 -8.15
CA ILE A 120 12.66 -13.25 -7.43
C ILE A 120 13.55 -12.79 -6.27
N ILE A 121 14.09 -13.72 -5.48
CA ILE A 121 15.02 -13.39 -4.37
C ILE A 121 16.27 -12.68 -4.90
N GLU A 122 16.86 -13.20 -5.98
CA GLU A 122 18.08 -12.63 -6.57
C GLU A 122 17.87 -11.22 -7.11
N GLN A 123 16.74 -10.97 -7.78
CA GLN A 123 16.38 -9.65 -8.30
C GLN A 123 16.06 -8.65 -7.18
N ASN A 124 15.63 -9.11 -6.01
CA ASN A 124 15.18 -8.27 -4.88
C ASN A 124 16.03 -8.45 -3.62
N ARG A 125 17.34 -8.76 -3.77
CA ARG A 125 18.25 -9.11 -2.66
C ARG A 125 18.22 -8.15 -1.49
N GLU A 126 18.14 -6.85 -1.72
CA GLU A 126 18.13 -5.85 -0.64
C GLU A 126 16.92 -6.02 0.27
N VAL A 127 15.73 -6.21 -0.31
CA VAL A 127 14.48 -6.43 0.42
C VAL A 127 14.49 -7.82 1.04
N CYS A 128 14.92 -8.84 0.29
CA CYS A 128 14.90 -10.22 0.75
C CYS A 128 15.82 -10.47 1.95
N ARG A 129 16.87 -9.67 2.15
CA ARG A 129 17.71 -9.73 3.36
C ARG A 129 16.97 -9.32 4.63
N ALA A 130 15.91 -8.52 4.51
CA ALA A 130 15.07 -8.11 5.63
C ALA A 130 13.93 -9.09 5.94
N LEU A 131 13.80 -10.18 5.16
CA LEU A 131 12.78 -11.22 5.36
C LEU A 131 13.27 -12.24 6.39
N THR A 132 12.99 -11.98 7.66
CA THR A 132 13.44 -12.81 8.79
C THR A 132 12.36 -13.71 9.36
N ASP A 133 11.12 -13.53 8.93
CA ASP A 133 9.97 -14.31 9.41
C ASP A 133 9.70 -15.51 8.49
N TYR A 134 9.11 -16.58 9.04
CA TYR A 134 8.72 -17.81 8.33
C TYR A 134 9.87 -18.55 7.61
N LEU A 135 11.09 -18.47 8.15
CA LEU A 135 12.29 -19.07 7.54
C LEU A 135 12.23 -20.61 7.43
N ASP A 136 11.49 -21.26 8.32
CA ASP A 136 11.21 -22.69 8.36
C ASP A 136 9.95 -23.10 7.57
N GLY A 137 9.25 -22.13 6.99
CA GLY A 137 8.00 -22.35 6.29
C GLY A 137 8.16 -22.98 4.90
N THR A 138 7.14 -23.70 4.48
CA THR A 138 7.11 -24.37 3.17
C THR A 138 6.90 -23.38 2.03
N GLN A 139 7.62 -23.56 0.92
CA GLN A 139 7.43 -22.74 -0.28
C GLN A 139 6.32 -23.26 -1.19
N ILE A 140 5.95 -24.53 -1.07
CA ILE A 140 4.80 -25.13 -1.75
C ILE A 140 3.92 -25.71 -0.65
N SER A 141 2.75 -25.12 -0.44
CA SER A 141 1.82 -25.56 0.60
C SER A 141 0.99 -26.75 0.11
N HIS A 142 0.43 -27.52 1.05
CA HIS A 142 -0.50 -28.60 0.73
C HIS A 142 -1.72 -28.09 -0.05
N VAL A 143 -2.23 -26.89 0.27
CA VAL A 143 -3.37 -26.29 -0.44
C VAL A 143 -3.02 -25.98 -1.89
N MET A 144 -1.79 -25.49 -2.17
CA MET A 144 -1.32 -25.28 -3.54
C MET A 144 -1.32 -26.58 -4.35
N GLU A 145 -0.82 -27.66 -3.76
CA GLU A 145 -0.79 -28.99 -4.41
C GLU A 145 -2.20 -29.53 -4.65
N GLN A 146 -3.09 -29.39 -3.65
CA GLN A 146 -4.49 -29.81 -3.76
C GLN A 146 -5.24 -29.08 -4.87
N ILE A 147 -5.03 -27.76 -5.02
CA ILE A 147 -5.66 -26.98 -6.10
C ILE A 147 -5.09 -27.44 -7.46
N ARG A 148 -3.77 -27.59 -7.55
CA ARG A 148 -3.10 -27.98 -8.80
C ARG A 148 -3.56 -29.34 -9.31
N SER A 149 -3.82 -30.30 -8.41
CA SER A 149 -4.27 -31.64 -8.78
C SER A 149 -5.75 -31.71 -9.18
N GLN A 150 -6.52 -30.62 -9.04
CA GLN A 150 -7.93 -30.60 -9.43
C GLN A 150 -8.11 -30.60 -10.97
N PRO A 151 -9.23 -31.15 -11.47
CA PRO A 151 -9.59 -31.02 -12.87
C PRO A 151 -9.82 -29.55 -13.25
N LEU A 152 -9.66 -29.26 -14.55
CA LEU A 152 -9.74 -27.90 -15.13
C LEU A 152 -10.92 -27.09 -14.59
N ASN A 153 -12.13 -27.64 -14.62
CA ASN A 153 -13.34 -26.93 -14.18
C ASN A 153 -13.27 -26.47 -12.72
N LYS A 154 -12.64 -27.26 -11.85
CA LYS A 154 -12.47 -26.91 -10.42
C LYS A 154 -11.36 -25.86 -10.25
N ARG A 155 -10.21 -26.02 -10.93
CA ARG A 155 -9.14 -25.00 -10.94
C ARG A 155 -9.63 -23.65 -11.44
N LYS A 156 -10.32 -23.64 -12.58
CA LYS A 156 -10.93 -22.44 -13.20
C LYS A 156 -11.87 -21.75 -12.22
N LYS A 157 -12.78 -22.50 -11.59
CA LYS A 157 -13.70 -21.94 -10.59
C LYS A 157 -12.95 -21.31 -9.41
N ILE A 158 -11.98 -22.01 -8.84
CA ILE A 158 -11.17 -21.51 -7.71
C ILE A 158 -10.42 -20.23 -8.10
N TYR A 159 -9.80 -20.19 -9.28
CA TYR A 159 -9.10 -19.01 -9.77
C TYR A 159 -10.05 -17.82 -9.95
N ILE A 160 -11.19 -18.00 -10.60
CA ILE A 160 -12.15 -16.92 -10.83
C ILE A 160 -12.70 -16.37 -9.51
N GLU A 161 -13.06 -17.25 -8.58
CA GLU A 161 -13.66 -16.84 -7.31
C GLU A 161 -12.61 -16.22 -6.36
N SER A 162 -11.52 -16.95 -6.08
CA SER A 162 -10.52 -16.56 -5.08
C SER A 162 -9.43 -15.61 -5.58
N ARG A 163 -9.25 -15.43 -6.89
CA ARG A 163 -8.22 -14.53 -7.43
C ARG A 163 -8.84 -13.35 -8.14
N VAL A 164 -9.58 -13.60 -9.21
CA VAL A 164 -10.16 -12.53 -10.05
C VAL A 164 -11.27 -11.79 -9.28
N GLY A 165 -12.17 -12.53 -8.64
CA GLY A 165 -13.29 -11.99 -7.86
C GLY A 165 -12.83 -11.17 -6.64
N ASP A 166 -11.88 -11.71 -5.89
CA ASP A 166 -11.29 -11.03 -4.74
C ASP A 166 -10.54 -9.75 -5.14
N GLN A 167 -9.72 -9.81 -6.21
CA GLN A 167 -9.05 -8.62 -6.75
C GLN A 167 -10.05 -7.57 -7.21
N HIS A 168 -11.07 -7.96 -7.98
CA HIS A 168 -12.10 -7.03 -8.46
C HIS A 168 -12.79 -6.31 -7.29
N THR A 169 -13.20 -7.07 -6.27
CA THR A 169 -13.85 -6.54 -5.08
C THR A 169 -12.92 -5.62 -4.28
N TRP A 170 -11.65 -6.01 -4.13
CA TRP A 170 -10.65 -5.22 -3.42
C TRP A 170 -10.39 -3.88 -4.12
N TYR A 171 -10.11 -3.86 -5.42
CA TYR A 171 -9.86 -2.64 -6.18
C TYR A 171 -11.09 -1.73 -6.22
N ALA A 172 -12.29 -2.28 -6.44
CA ALA A 172 -13.53 -1.51 -6.41
C ALA A 172 -13.77 -0.82 -5.07
N ASN A 173 -13.56 -1.55 -3.97
CA ASN A 173 -13.73 -1.00 -2.62
C ASN A 173 -12.64 0.02 -2.28
N LYS A 174 -11.39 -0.24 -2.65
CA LYS A 174 -10.28 0.68 -2.45
C LYS A 174 -10.45 1.97 -3.26
N ALA A 175 -10.93 1.90 -4.50
CA ALA A 175 -11.23 3.09 -5.30
C ALA A 175 -12.29 3.97 -4.61
N LYS A 176 -13.40 3.38 -4.15
CA LYS A 176 -14.46 4.08 -3.42
C LYS A 176 -13.96 4.70 -2.12
N PHE A 177 -13.18 3.95 -1.34
CA PHE A 177 -12.60 4.42 -0.09
C PHE A 177 -11.69 5.63 -0.32
N ASN A 178 -10.75 5.54 -1.26
CA ASN A 178 -9.82 6.61 -1.57
C ASN A 178 -10.54 7.85 -2.11
N ARG A 179 -11.56 7.70 -2.97
CA ARG A 179 -12.39 8.82 -3.45
C ARG A 179 -13.14 9.52 -2.31
N ARG A 180 -13.68 8.77 -1.34
CA ARG A 180 -14.33 9.36 -0.16
C ARG A 180 -13.32 10.11 0.71
N ARG A 181 -12.15 9.53 0.96
CA ARG A 181 -11.08 10.18 1.75
C ARG A 181 -10.53 11.42 1.07
N ALA A 182 -10.30 11.39 -0.25
CA ALA A 182 -9.87 12.55 -1.02
C ALA A 182 -10.82 13.74 -0.84
N ARG A 183 -12.14 13.52 -1.02
CA ARG A 183 -13.15 14.57 -0.83
C ARG A 183 -13.22 15.07 0.61
N TYR A 184 -13.17 14.16 1.58
CA TYR A 184 -13.21 14.53 3.00
C TYR A 184 -12.02 15.42 3.39
N PHE A 185 -10.79 15.00 3.09
CA PHE A 185 -9.60 15.76 3.44
C PHE A 185 -9.50 17.07 2.64
N PHE A 186 -9.92 17.07 1.38
CA PHE A 186 -10.00 18.31 0.60
C PHE A 186 -10.99 19.30 1.23
N GLY A 187 -12.19 18.85 1.61
CA GLY A 187 -13.17 19.68 2.32
C GLY A 187 -12.63 20.21 3.66
N ALA A 188 -11.94 19.37 4.43
CA ALA A 188 -11.30 19.78 5.69
C ALA A 188 -10.20 20.83 5.45
N LEU A 189 -9.38 20.65 4.40
CA LEU A 189 -8.33 21.60 4.02
C LEU A 189 -8.92 22.97 3.64
N ILE A 190 -10.01 22.99 2.85
CA ILE A 190 -10.69 24.23 2.50
C ILE A 190 -11.25 24.91 3.75
N ALA A 191 -11.95 24.18 4.62
CA ALA A 191 -12.51 24.73 5.85
C ALA A 191 -11.43 25.37 6.74
N ILE A 192 -10.31 24.68 6.98
CA ILE A 192 -9.21 25.19 7.81
C ILE A 192 -8.55 26.43 7.19
N ASN A 193 -8.33 26.44 5.87
CA ASN A 193 -7.80 27.62 5.19
C ASN A 193 -8.78 28.80 5.25
N THR A 194 -10.09 28.56 5.13
CA THR A 194 -11.10 29.61 5.30
C THR A 194 -11.04 30.21 6.70
N PHE A 195 -10.93 29.38 7.76
CA PHE A 195 -10.75 29.89 9.12
C PHE A 195 -9.44 30.67 9.28
N ALA A 196 -8.32 30.19 8.69
CA ALA A 196 -7.06 30.91 8.71
C ALA A 196 -7.19 32.32 8.10
N VAL A 197 -7.86 32.43 6.95
CA VAL A 197 -8.09 33.70 6.26
C VAL A 197 -9.00 34.62 7.08
N ILE A 198 -10.10 34.10 7.63
CA ILE A 198 -10.99 34.89 8.50
C ILE A 198 -10.21 35.43 9.70
N CYS A 199 -9.44 34.59 10.39
CA CYS A 199 -8.60 35.03 11.51
C CYS A 199 -7.58 36.10 11.09
N ALA A 200 -6.94 35.93 9.93
CA ALA A 200 -6.00 36.92 9.40
C ALA A 200 -6.67 38.27 9.09
N VAL A 201 -7.87 38.26 8.49
CA VAL A 201 -8.63 39.49 8.19
C VAL A 201 -9.09 40.19 9.47
N VAL A 202 -9.63 39.44 10.44
CA VAL A 202 -10.08 40.01 11.72
C VAL A 202 -8.88 40.57 12.51
N ARG A 203 -7.70 39.94 12.43
CA ARG A 203 -6.46 40.46 13.00
C ARG A 203 -6.08 41.84 12.46
N VAL A 204 -6.27 42.09 11.16
CA VAL A 204 -6.00 43.41 10.55
C VAL A 204 -6.88 44.51 11.18
N ALA A 205 -8.12 44.19 11.53
CA ALA A 205 -9.03 45.12 12.19
C ALA A 205 -8.80 45.26 13.71
N ASN A 206 -8.06 44.33 14.34
CA ASN A 206 -7.89 44.23 15.78
C ASN A 206 -6.40 44.08 16.13
N VAL A 207 -5.59 45.05 15.71
CA VAL A 207 -4.12 45.03 15.84
C VAL A 207 -3.67 44.97 17.30
N ASP A 208 -4.47 45.51 18.22
CA ASP A 208 -4.17 45.56 19.65
C ASP A 208 -4.31 44.19 20.34
N VAL A 209 -4.91 43.19 19.69
CA VAL A 209 -5.00 41.83 20.23
C VAL A 209 -3.69 41.09 19.96
N PRO A 210 -2.93 40.71 21.01
CA PRO A 210 -1.58 40.17 20.83
C PRO A 210 -1.54 38.73 20.31
N PHE A 211 -2.61 37.94 20.48
CA PHE A 211 -2.63 36.51 20.16
C PHE A 211 -3.70 36.17 19.13
N TRP A 212 -3.29 35.48 18.06
CA TRP A 212 -4.18 35.04 16.98
C TRP A 212 -3.91 33.58 16.61
N PRO A 213 -4.92 32.70 16.55
CA PRO A 213 -4.77 31.29 16.24
C PRO A 213 -4.41 30.99 14.76
N THR A 214 -4.09 32.01 13.97
CA THR A 214 -3.79 31.89 12.54
C THR A 214 -2.69 30.86 12.27
N ASP A 215 -1.62 30.86 13.07
CA ASP A 215 -0.49 29.95 12.90
C ASP A 215 -0.87 28.48 13.14
N ILE A 216 -1.83 28.21 14.04
CA ILE A 216 -2.37 26.86 14.25
C ILE A 216 -3.10 26.38 13.00
N PHE A 217 -3.92 27.24 12.39
CA PHE A 217 -4.66 26.88 11.18
C PHE A 217 -3.73 26.67 9.98
N VAL A 218 -2.69 27.50 9.83
CA VAL A 218 -1.68 27.33 8.78
C VAL A 218 -0.91 26.02 8.97
N ALA A 219 -0.43 25.73 10.19
CA ALA A 219 0.26 24.46 10.49
C ALA A 219 -0.65 23.24 10.27
N SER A 220 -1.93 23.35 10.62
CA SER A 220 -2.93 22.29 10.40
C SER A 220 -3.23 22.08 8.91
N ALA A 221 -3.35 23.16 8.13
CA ALA A 221 -3.56 23.09 6.68
C ALA A 221 -2.36 22.43 5.99
N ALA A 222 -1.14 22.87 6.32
CA ALA A 222 0.09 22.26 5.82
C ALA A 222 0.15 20.77 6.19
N SER A 223 -0.19 20.43 7.42
CA SER A 223 -0.17 19.04 7.89
C SER A 223 -1.18 18.15 7.16
N ILE A 224 -2.40 18.64 6.93
CA ILE A 224 -3.42 17.93 6.16
C ILE A 224 -2.96 17.76 4.71
N LEU A 225 -2.40 18.80 4.10
CA LEU A 225 -1.88 18.74 2.73
C LEU A 225 -0.76 17.69 2.62
N THR A 226 0.21 17.70 3.53
CA THR A 226 1.29 16.69 3.57
C THR A 226 0.72 15.28 3.76
N TRP A 227 -0.27 15.10 4.63
CA TRP A 227 -0.94 13.81 4.80
C TRP A 227 -1.66 13.34 3.53
N MET A 228 -2.35 14.25 2.83
CA MET A 228 -2.99 13.96 1.54
C MET A 228 -1.98 13.55 0.48
N GLN A 229 -0.86 14.27 0.37
CA GLN A 229 0.22 13.95 -0.56
C GLN A 229 0.84 12.59 -0.26
N ALA A 230 1.13 12.29 1.01
CA ALA A 230 1.68 11.00 1.40
C ALA A 230 0.71 9.83 1.16
N LYS A 231 -0.61 10.04 1.33
CA LYS A 231 -1.63 9.01 1.09
C LYS A 231 -2.07 8.89 -0.37
N ARG A 232 -1.81 9.90 -1.20
CA ARG A 232 -2.14 9.93 -2.65
C ARG A 232 -3.60 9.55 -2.95
N PHE A 233 -4.55 9.99 -2.12
CA PHE A 233 -5.94 9.52 -2.19
C PHE A 233 -6.59 9.70 -3.57
N SER A 234 -6.37 10.85 -4.23
CA SER A 234 -6.97 11.13 -5.54
C SER A 234 -6.40 10.23 -6.64
N GLU A 235 -5.08 10.05 -6.65
CA GLU A 235 -4.38 9.22 -7.63
C GLU A 235 -4.76 7.75 -7.47
N LEU A 236 -4.72 7.23 -6.24
CA LEU A 236 -5.12 5.85 -5.95
C LEU A 236 -6.60 5.60 -6.26
N ALA A 237 -7.47 6.59 -6.06
CA ALA A 237 -8.87 6.44 -6.44
C ALA A 237 -9.03 6.27 -7.96
N ALA A 238 -8.27 7.02 -8.75
CA ALA A 238 -8.31 6.94 -10.20
C ALA A 238 -7.71 5.63 -10.72
N SER A 239 -6.49 5.29 -10.28
CA SER A 239 -5.80 4.07 -10.73
C SER A 239 -6.60 2.82 -10.36
N TYR A 240 -7.07 2.70 -9.12
CA TYR A 240 -7.86 1.54 -8.69
C TYR A 240 -9.22 1.46 -9.37
N SER A 241 -9.83 2.59 -9.75
CA SER A 241 -11.08 2.57 -10.52
C SER A 241 -10.84 2.01 -11.91
N LEU A 242 -9.78 2.45 -12.60
CA LEU A 242 -9.40 1.94 -13.92
C LEU A 242 -9.13 0.44 -13.87
N THR A 243 -8.26 0.01 -12.94
CA THR A 243 -7.94 -1.40 -12.75
C THR A 243 -9.18 -2.23 -12.42
N SER A 244 -10.08 -1.73 -11.58
CA SER A 244 -11.34 -2.44 -11.29
C SER A 244 -12.17 -2.69 -12.56
N HIS A 245 -12.20 -1.75 -13.51
CA HIS A 245 -12.91 -1.95 -14.78
C HIS A 245 -12.19 -2.99 -15.66
N GLU A 246 -10.86 -2.92 -15.75
CA GLU A 246 -10.05 -3.89 -16.50
C GLU A 246 -10.23 -5.32 -15.96
N ILE A 247 -10.19 -5.50 -14.64
CA ILE A 247 -10.44 -6.81 -14.01
C ILE A 247 -11.88 -7.27 -14.25
N GLY A 248 -12.84 -6.34 -14.30
CA GLY A 248 -14.22 -6.64 -14.68
C GLY A 248 -14.32 -7.27 -16.07
N LEU A 249 -13.53 -6.80 -17.04
CA LEU A 249 -13.47 -7.38 -18.39
C LEU A 249 -12.83 -8.77 -18.37
N VAL A 250 -11.69 -8.92 -17.69
CA VAL A 250 -11.01 -10.23 -17.50
C VAL A 250 -11.96 -11.25 -16.88
N LYS A 251 -12.82 -10.83 -15.95
CA LYS A 251 -13.80 -11.72 -15.32
C LYS A 251 -14.86 -12.23 -16.31
N GLU A 252 -15.27 -11.43 -17.29
CA GLU A 252 -16.21 -11.88 -18.32
C GLU A 252 -15.53 -12.84 -19.33
N GLU A 253 -14.27 -12.60 -19.66
CA GLU A 253 -13.45 -13.48 -20.50
C GLU A 253 -13.20 -14.85 -19.87
N ALA A 254 -13.22 -14.94 -18.54
CA ALA A 254 -12.97 -16.17 -17.79
C ALA A 254 -13.95 -17.33 -18.09
N LYS A 255 -15.06 -17.05 -18.78
CA LYS A 255 -16.04 -18.07 -19.22
C LYS A 255 -15.59 -18.83 -20.47
N GLN A 256 -14.67 -18.27 -21.26
CA GLN A 256 -14.29 -18.77 -22.57
C GLN A 256 -13.39 -20.02 -22.55
N PRO A 257 -12.38 -20.15 -21.66
CA PRO A 257 -11.44 -21.27 -21.71
C PRO A 257 -12.11 -22.63 -21.42
N ASN A 258 -12.01 -23.57 -22.35
CA ASN A 258 -12.55 -24.93 -22.25
C ASN A 258 -11.47 -26.02 -22.20
N THR A 259 -10.22 -25.67 -22.53
CA THR A 259 -9.06 -26.57 -22.43
C THR A 259 -8.03 -26.06 -21.41
N ASP A 260 -7.08 -26.92 -21.04
CA ASP A 260 -5.99 -26.57 -20.13
C ASP A 260 -5.06 -25.53 -20.75
N GLU A 261 -4.84 -25.59 -22.06
CA GLU A 261 -4.02 -24.65 -22.82
C GLU A 261 -4.66 -23.26 -22.87
N GLU A 262 -5.95 -23.18 -23.22
CA GLU A 262 -6.69 -21.91 -23.22
C GLU A 262 -6.74 -21.30 -21.81
N PHE A 263 -6.90 -22.13 -20.78
CA PHE A 263 -6.92 -21.66 -19.40
C PHE A 263 -5.54 -21.17 -18.95
N SER A 264 -4.46 -21.85 -19.36
CA SER A 264 -3.09 -21.39 -19.13
C SER A 264 -2.85 -20.01 -19.73
N VAL A 265 -3.25 -19.78 -20.98
CA VAL A 265 -3.12 -18.48 -21.65
C VAL A 265 -3.92 -17.41 -20.91
N PHE A 266 -5.18 -17.68 -20.60
CA PHE A 266 -6.04 -16.77 -19.85
C PHE A 266 -5.44 -16.37 -18.49
N VAL A 267 -4.95 -17.34 -17.70
CA VAL A 267 -4.32 -17.06 -16.41
C VAL A 267 -3.03 -16.25 -16.60
N GLY A 268 -2.24 -16.57 -17.62
CA GLY A 268 -1.04 -15.80 -17.99
C GLY A 268 -1.37 -14.33 -18.27
N ASP A 269 -2.37 -14.07 -19.12
CA ASP A 269 -2.78 -12.73 -19.50
C ASP A 269 -3.40 -11.95 -18.33
N ALA A 270 -4.24 -12.61 -17.53
CA ALA A 270 -4.84 -12.03 -16.33
C ALA A 270 -3.77 -11.64 -15.29
N GLU A 271 -2.84 -12.53 -14.96
CA GLU A 271 -1.79 -12.22 -13.99
C GLU A 271 -0.77 -11.21 -14.53
N ASN A 272 -0.47 -11.22 -15.83
CA ASN A 272 0.33 -10.18 -16.46
C ASN A 272 -0.36 -8.82 -16.37
N ALA A 273 -1.69 -8.75 -16.59
CA ALA A 273 -2.46 -7.54 -16.43
C ALA A 273 -2.41 -7.01 -14.99
N PHE A 274 -2.57 -7.90 -14.00
CA PHE A 274 -2.45 -7.51 -12.58
C PHE A 274 -1.03 -7.00 -12.25
N SER A 275 0.00 -7.64 -12.80
CA SER A 275 1.40 -7.23 -12.61
C SER A 275 1.69 -5.85 -13.23
N ARG A 276 1.14 -5.54 -14.42
CA ARG A 276 1.31 -4.23 -15.06
C ARG A 276 0.81 -3.07 -14.19
N GLU A 277 -0.33 -3.22 -13.52
CA GLU A 277 -0.83 -2.21 -12.58
C GLU A 277 0.18 -1.97 -11.46
N HIS A 278 0.71 -3.05 -10.89
CA HIS A 278 1.67 -2.99 -9.81
C HIS A 278 2.96 -2.28 -10.25
N THR A 279 3.49 -2.62 -11.42
CA THR A 279 4.67 -1.96 -11.99
C THR A 279 4.42 -0.48 -12.28
N GLN A 280 3.26 -0.11 -12.82
CA GLN A 280 2.89 1.29 -13.01
C GLN A 280 2.75 2.05 -11.68
N TRP A 281 2.26 1.38 -10.63
CA TRP A 281 2.21 1.95 -9.29
C TRP A 281 3.59 2.22 -8.71
N VAL A 282 4.56 1.31 -8.93
CA VAL A 282 5.97 1.52 -8.56
C VAL A 282 6.58 2.66 -9.39
N ALA A 283 6.38 2.69 -10.71
CA ALA A 283 6.98 3.72 -11.59
C ALA A 283 6.49 5.15 -11.28
N ARG A 284 5.23 5.31 -10.84
CA ARG A 284 4.66 6.60 -10.39
C ARG A 284 5.30 7.13 -9.08
N LYS A 285 6.34 6.49 -8.56
CA LYS A 285 7.11 6.92 -7.39
C LYS A 285 8.37 7.69 -7.78
N ASP A 286 8.95 7.38 -8.94
CA ASP A 286 10.25 7.90 -9.38
C ASP A 286 10.12 9.20 -10.20
N VAL A 287 8.91 9.77 -10.27
CA VAL A 287 8.58 11.04 -10.93
C VAL A 287 8.13 12.06 -9.89
#